data_AF-A0A967IH97-F1
#
_entry.id   AF-A0A967IH97-F1
#
_cell.length_a   1.000
_cell.length_b   1.000
_cell.length_c   1.000
_cell.angle_alpha   90.00
_cell.angle_beta   90.00
_cell.angle_gamma   90.00
#
_symmetry.space_group_name_H-M   'P 1'
#
loop_
_entity.id
_entity.type
_entity.pdbx_description
1 polymer ?
#
loop_
_entity_poly.entity_id
_entity_poly.type
_entity_poly.pdbx_seq_one_letter_code
_entity_poly.pdbx_strand_id
1 'polypeptide(L)'
;LGGKNSYSYDEIIDIFGKALGKGKVSKLHHPLALMKPAVKILQNIPQFPIASDQLAMLLEGNVCDPTEWAGTFDIEPEDFAEGVKKAI
;
A
#
# COMPACT_ATOMS: atom_id res chain seq x y z
N LEU A 1 0.50 5.98 12.65
CA LEU A 1 1.66 5.37 13.31
C LEU A 1 2.47 4.65 12.25
N GLY A 2 3.80 4.78 12.24
CA GLY A 2 4.66 4.03 11.30
C GLY A 2 4.71 2.54 11.66
N GLY A 3 4.93 1.67 10.66
CA GLY A 3 5.15 0.23 10.88
C GLY A 3 6.63 -0.12 11.10
N LYS A 4 6.94 -1.41 11.31
CA LYS A 4 8.32 -1.91 11.56
C LYS A 4 9.31 -1.50 10.46
N ASN A 5 8.87 -1.58 9.20
CA ASN A 5 9.67 -1.29 8.02
C ASN A 5 8.89 -0.37 7.07
N SER A 6 9.63 0.37 6.24
CA SER A 6 9.06 1.16 5.15
C SER A 6 9.13 0.36 3.84
N TYR A 7 8.08 0.41 3.04
CA TYR A 7 7.98 -0.33 1.78
C TYR A 7 7.59 0.59 0.65
N SER A 8 8.17 0.36 -0.53
CA SER A 8 7.62 0.88 -1.77
C SER A 8 6.31 0.18 -2.11
N TYR A 9 5.49 0.84 -2.94
CA TYR A 9 4.23 0.24 -3.41
C TYR A 9 4.44 -1.08 -4.16
N ASP A 10 5.53 -1.16 -4.94
CA ASP A 10 5.90 -2.37 -5.68
C ASP A 10 6.25 -3.54 -4.77
N GLU A 11 6.86 -3.29 -3.61
CA GLU A 11 7.16 -4.30 -2.60
C GLU A 11 5.89 -4.77 -1.87
N ILE A 12 4.97 -3.85 -1.57
CA ILE A 12 3.66 -4.19 -1.00
C ILE A 12 2.92 -5.16 -1.93
N ILE A 13 2.89 -4.87 -3.24
CA ILE A 13 2.27 -5.76 -4.24
C ILE A 13 2.94 -7.14 -4.23
N ASP A 14 4.27 -7.20 -4.13
CA ASP A 14 5.00 -8.48 -4.08
C ASP A 14 4.70 -9.26 -2.79
N ILE A 15 4.54 -8.59 -1.65
CA ILE A 15 4.17 -9.21 -0.37
C ILE A 15 2.78 -9.85 -0.48
N PHE A 16 1.78 -9.13 -0.98
CA PHE A 16 0.45 -9.70 -1.23
C PHE A 16 0.50 -10.86 -2.22
N GLY A 17 1.27 -10.73 -3.30
CA GLY A 17 1.47 -11.81 -4.27
C GLY A 17 1.99 -13.08 -3.62
N LYS A 18 3.07 -12.96 -2.84
CA LYS A 18 3.68 -14.08 -2.11
C LYS A 18 2.70 -14.71 -1.12
N ALA A 19 1.96 -13.90 -0.37
CA ALA A 19 0.99 -14.38 0.60
C ALA A 19 -0.19 -15.13 -0.07
N LEU A 20 -0.58 -14.72 -1.27
CA LEU A 20 -1.55 -15.43 -2.12
C LEU A 20 -0.97 -16.65 -2.86
N GLY A 21 0.27 -17.06 -2.59
CA GLY A 21 0.94 -18.18 -3.25
C GLY A 21 1.35 -17.91 -4.71
N LYS A 22 1.38 -16.64 -5.15
CA LYS A 22 1.80 -16.26 -6.51
C LYS A 22 3.32 -16.09 -6.57
N GLY A 23 3.97 -16.82 -7.48
CA GLY A 23 5.43 -16.76 -7.66
C GLY A 23 5.95 -15.43 -8.22
N LYS A 24 5.16 -14.74 -9.06
CA LYS A 24 5.47 -13.40 -9.59
C LYS A 24 4.20 -12.61 -9.82
N VAL A 25 4.19 -11.34 -9.43
CA VAL A 25 3.08 -10.42 -9.72
C VAL A 25 3.44 -9.56 -10.92
N SER A 26 2.58 -9.58 -11.94
CA SER A 26 2.71 -8.69 -13.08
C SER A 26 2.30 -7.27 -12.68
N LYS A 27 3.24 -6.33 -12.82
CA LYS A 27 3.04 -4.90 -12.53
C LYS A 27 3.05 -4.13 -13.85
N LEU A 28 2.11 -3.20 -14.01
CA LEU A 28 2.04 -2.31 -15.17
C LEU A 28 2.28 -0.88 -14.71
N HIS A 29 3.45 -0.33 -15.03
CA HIS A 29 3.76 1.07 -14.75
C HIS A 29 3.14 1.98 -15.81
N HIS A 30 2.21 2.81 -15.37
CA HIS A 30 1.47 3.74 -16.23
C HIS A 30 1.75 5.19 -15.84
N PRO A 31 1.81 6.13 -16.81
CA PRO A 31 2.07 7.53 -16.52
C PRO A 31 0.90 8.17 -15.75
N LEU A 32 1.22 8.92 -14.69
CA LEU A 32 0.22 9.57 -13.83
C LEU A 32 -0.65 10.58 -14.58
N ALA A 33 -0.12 11.19 -15.64
CA ALA A 33 -0.86 12.12 -16.49
C ALA A 33 -2.08 11.46 -17.16
N LEU A 34 -2.04 10.14 -17.41
CA LEU A 34 -3.17 9.39 -17.95
C LEU A 34 -4.08 8.85 -16.83
N MET A 35 -3.50 8.42 -15.71
CA MET A 35 -4.27 7.81 -14.62
C MET A 35 -5.16 8.81 -13.87
N LYS A 36 -4.66 10.04 -13.62
CA LYS A 36 -5.43 11.07 -12.91
C LYS A 36 -6.80 11.36 -13.57
N PRO A 37 -6.89 11.65 -14.89
CA PRO A 37 -8.19 11.85 -15.53
C PRO A 37 -9.02 10.55 -15.59
N ALA A 38 -8.39 9.38 -15.81
CA ALA A 38 -9.10 8.11 -15.83
C ALA A 38 -9.83 7.82 -14.50
N VAL A 39 -9.13 7.96 -13.37
CA VAL A 39 -9.72 7.81 -12.03
C VAL A 39 -10.81 8.85 -11.80
N LYS A 40 -10.59 10.12 -12.19
CA LYS A 40 -11.58 11.19 -12.00
C LYS A 40 -12.93 10.88 -12.68
N ILE A 41 -12.89 10.23 -13.84
CA ILE A 41 -14.09 9.84 -14.61
C ILE A 41 -14.73 8.58 -14.03
N LEU A 42 -13.92 7.57 -13.69
CA LEU A 42 -14.41 6.24 -13.33
C LEU A 42 -14.77 6.07 -11.85
N GLN A 43 -14.29 6.95 -10.95
CA GLN A 43 -14.48 6.83 -9.50
C GLN A 43 -15.95 6.80 -9.04
N ASN A 44 -16.89 7.28 -9.85
CA ASN A 44 -18.33 7.22 -9.51
C ASN A 44 -18.97 5.87 -9.83
N ILE A 45 -18.22 4.94 -10.44
CA ILE A 45 -18.67 3.58 -10.69
C ILE A 45 -18.47 2.76 -9.40
N PRO A 46 -19.52 2.13 -8.84
CA PRO A 46 -19.42 1.41 -7.56
C PRO A 46 -18.37 0.29 -7.51
N GLN A 47 -18.03 -0.29 -8.66
CA GLN A 47 -17.05 -1.37 -8.81
C GLN A 47 -15.63 -0.85 -9.05
N PHE A 48 -15.43 0.46 -9.21
CA PHE A 48 -14.12 1.02 -9.46
C PHE A 48 -13.27 1.04 -8.18
N PRO A 49 -12.03 0.54 -8.20
CA PRO A 49 -11.32 0.13 -6.99
C PRO A 49 -10.66 1.28 -6.20
N ILE A 50 -10.60 2.49 -6.75
CA ILE A 50 -9.85 3.60 -6.15
C ILE A 50 -10.48 4.96 -6.48
N ALA A 51 -10.50 5.89 -5.52
CA ALA A 51 -10.96 7.26 -5.74
C ALA A 51 -9.79 8.25 -5.96
N SER A 52 -10.10 9.46 -6.42
CA SER A 52 -9.06 10.45 -6.77
C SER A 52 -8.21 10.89 -5.58
N ASP A 53 -8.81 11.00 -4.41
CA ASP A 53 -8.17 11.28 -3.12
C ASP A 53 -7.25 10.12 -2.70
N GLN A 54 -7.70 8.88 -2.87
CA GLN A 54 -6.91 7.68 -2.59
C GLN A 54 -5.67 7.60 -3.51
N LEU A 55 -5.82 7.95 -4.79
CA LEU A 55 -4.68 8.06 -5.71
C LEU A 55 -3.71 9.15 -5.26
N ALA A 56 -4.20 10.31 -4.82
CA ALA A 56 -3.35 11.39 -4.32
C ALA A 56 -2.57 10.96 -3.07
N MET A 57 -3.22 10.29 -2.12
CA MET A 57 -2.57 9.76 -0.91
C MET A 57 -1.44 8.79 -1.22
N LEU A 58 -1.62 7.91 -2.23
CA LEU A 58 -0.55 7.00 -2.65
C LEU A 58 0.67 7.73 -3.22
N LEU A 59 0.46 8.90 -3.83
CA LEU A 59 1.53 9.68 -4.47
C LEU A 59 2.28 10.61 -3.51
N GLU A 60 1.60 11.10 -2.48
CA GLU A 60 2.20 12.02 -1.50
C GLU A 60 3.24 11.32 -0.60
N GLY A 61 3.13 10.00 -0.44
CA GLY A 61 3.98 9.21 0.44
C GLY A 61 3.62 9.43 1.92
N ASN A 62 3.46 8.35 2.67
CA ASN A 62 2.96 8.40 4.05
C ASN A 62 3.84 7.64 5.05
N VAL A 63 5.16 7.64 4.83
CA VAL A 63 6.13 6.96 5.69
C VAL A 63 6.41 7.79 6.94
N CYS A 64 6.62 7.11 8.08
CA CYS A 64 6.87 7.72 9.38
C CYS A 64 7.83 6.84 10.20
N ASP A 65 8.69 7.47 11.01
CA ASP A 65 9.56 6.76 11.97
C ASP A 65 8.71 6.16 13.11
N PRO A 66 8.76 4.84 13.35
CA PRO A 66 7.98 4.22 14.39
C PRO A 66 8.55 4.41 15.82
N THR A 67 9.78 4.89 15.98
CA THR A 67 10.55 4.81 17.23
C THR A 67 9.85 5.47 18.41
N GLU A 68 9.36 6.71 18.26
CA GLU A 68 8.78 7.47 19.37
C GLU A 68 7.49 6.82 19.90
N TRP A 69 6.58 6.43 18.99
CA TRP A 69 5.31 5.84 19.42
C TRP A 69 5.52 4.42 19.95
N ALA A 70 6.35 3.62 19.30
CA ALA A 70 6.63 2.25 19.71
C ALA A 70 7.27 2.23 21.11
N GLY A 71 8.25 3.11 21.35
CA GLY A 71 8.90 3.24 22.66
C GLY A 71 7.98 3.80 23.75
N THR A 72 7.11 4.76 23.39
CA THR A 72 6.13 5.33 24.34
C THR A 72 5.15 4.28 24.87
N PHE A 73 4.74 3.35 24.01
CA PHE A 73 3.75 2.34 24.36
C PHE A 73 4.36 0.97 24.72
N ASP A 74 5.68 0.83 24.67
CA ASP A 74 6.40 -0.46 24.83
C ASP A 74 5.86 -1.55 23.88
N ILE A 75 5.59 -1.17 22.63
CA ILE A 75 5.04 -2.05 21.58
C ILE A 75 6.12 -2.28 20.52
N GLU A 76 6.45 -3.55 20.25
CA GLU A 76 7.21 -3.91 19.05
C GLU A 76 6.24 -4.12 17.86
N PRO A 77 6.33 -3.33 16.79
CA PRO A 77 5.45 -3.50 15.62
C PRO A 77 5.73 -4.84 14.93
N GLU A 78 4.67 -5.56 14.53
CA GLU A 78 4.80 -6.80 13.77
C GLU A 78 5.35 -6.56 12.36
N ASP A 79 6.06 -7.56 11.81
CA ASP A 79 6.46 -7.52 10.41
C ASP A 79 5.23 -7.56 9.47
N PHE A 80 5.22 -6.65 8.50
CA PHE A 80 4.08 -6.50 7.59
C PHE A 80 3.79 -7.77 6.78
N ALA A 81 4.82 -8.48 6.30
CA ALA A 81 4.60 -9.67 5.48
C ALA A 81 4.01 -10.83 6.30
N GLU A 82 4.44 -10.97 7.56
CA GLU A 82 3.85 -11.96 8.49
C GLU A 82 2.41 -11.60 8.85
N GLY A 83 2.12 -10.33 9.11
CA GLY A 83 0.76 -9.85 9.36
C GLY A 83 -0.17 -10.12 8.17
N VAL A 84 0.28 -9.85 6.94
CA VAL A 84 -0.48 -10.14 5.72
C VAL A 84 -0.75 -11.64 5.59
N LYS A 85 0.24 -12.53 5.77
CA LYS A 85 0.02 -13.99 5.68
C LYS A 85 -1.01 -14.52 6.67
N LYS A 86 -1.19 -13.88 7.83
CA LYS A 86 -2.19 -14.28 8.84
C LYS A 86 -3.60 -13.82 8.49
N ALA A 87 -3.73 -12.77 7.68
CA ALA A 87 -4.99 -12.10 7.40
C ALA A 87 -5.73 -12.63 6.16
N ILE A 88 -5.02 -13.34 5.26
CA ILE A 88 -5.56 -13.90 4.01
C ILE A 88 -5.58 -15.42 4.09
#